data_AF-A0A919EJE0-F1
#
_entry.id   AF-A0A919EJE0-F1
#
_cell.length_a   1.000
_cell.length_b   1.000
_cell.length_c   1.000
_cell.angle_alpha   90.00
_cell.angle_beta   90.00
_cell.angle_gamma   90.00
#
_symmetry.space_group_name_H-M   'P 1'
#
loop_
_entity.id
_entity.type
_entity.pdbx_description
1 polymer ?
#
loop_
_entity_poly.entity_id
_entity_poly.type
_entity_poly.pdbx_seq_one_letter_code
_entity_poly.pdbx_strand_id
1 'polypeptide(L)'
;MMMNSLVTAQESTKYFSSLRYNHVSLHGEIKGIHPIDKQQAAKQPHYVFTYGENGRLVEIENNFYNNQRLHPLTNFGVKYVKFSDENGRQIREFYDVNREPMINIRGVQKEVYHRDESGFVYQLNFYDKENQPVESRWNINEYRWHIKGDWVIEQRFNLKGEKQPLSPYFPFNDTAIEYNANNEPYRHYNLNSEFEVVENEHGIAFYQDTYDGIGQHVKYAYYDSEEKLTLNQWQFAYGVKQYDEQGYYKGRDIFDAQAKKLPSMAPNMIKATAEDDNEITRVSKGYIQALRDRNPALMIEVLHPNLAKHTIPPFPGPNGEHEVRATTYEQMLEFAKSWNLNGVRFPPTMNIDVTVLDKHRNMATVKMVSDNWVEYLHLVKLNGQWKIKNLLWDYH
;
A
#
# COMPACT_ATOMS: atom_id res chain seq x y z
N MET A 1 28.23 55.30 23.41
CA MET A 1 28.27 53.83 23.29
C MET A 1 26.84 53.31 23.30
N MET A 2 26.26 53.02 22.14
CA MET A 2 25.02 52.23 22.07
C MET A 2 25.42 50.82 21.64
N MET A 3 25.19 49.85 22.53
CA MET A 3 25.36 48.43 22.26
C MET A 3 24.24 47.98 21.32
N ASN A 4 24.59 47.65 20.08
CA ASN A 4 23.76 46.80 19.22
C ASN A 4 23.86 45.37 19.76
N SER A 5 22.83 44.91 20.45
CA SER A 5 22.64 43.49 20.74
C SER A 5 22.20 42.79 19.44
N LEU A 6 23.16 42.16 18.76
CA LEU A 6 22.87 41.14 17.75
C LEU A 6 22.23 39.95 18.47
N VAL A 7 20.91 39.79 18.31
CA VAL A 7 20.23 38.55 18.66
C VAL A 7 20.58 37.55 17.56
N THR A 8 21.50 36.63 17.83
CA THR A 8 21.76 35.47 16.97
C THR A 8 20.55 34.55 17.03
N ALA A 9 19.85 34.37 15.90
CA ALA A 9 18.71 33.47 15.79
C ALA A 9 19.20 32.02 15.92
N GLN A 10 18.85 31.37 17.03
CA GLN A 10 19.22 29.98 17.31
C GLN A 10 18.46 29.02 16.40
N GLU A 11 19.10 27.93 15.97
CA GLU A 11 18.41 26.82 15.29
C GLU A 11 17.14 26.44 16.05
N SER A 12 16.05 26.22 15.31
CA SER A 12 14.75 25.92 15.92
C SER A 12 14.18 24.62 15.38
N THR A 13 13.49 23.90 16.26
CA THR A 13 12.87 22.62 15.94
C THR A 13 11.36 22.70 16.14
N LYS A 14 10.60 22.16 15.20
CA LYS A 14 9.14 22.01 15.28
C LYS A 14 8.75 20.56 15.09
N TYR A 15 7.70 20.12 15.77
CA TYR A 15 7.21 18.75 15.72
C TYR A 15 5.81 18.73 15.09
N PHE A 16 5.57 17.74 14.23
CA PHE A 16 4.32 17.59 13.50
C PHE A 16 3.88 16.13 13.52
N SER A 17 2.60 15.85 13.77
CA SER A 17 2.11 14.47 13.68
C SER A 17 1.93 14.04 12.22
N SER A 18 1.98 14.92 11.21
CA SER A 18 1.83 14.51 9.80
C SER A 18 2.51 15.45 8.81
N LEU A 19 2.75 14.96 7.59
CA LEU A 19 3.10 15.79 6.43
C LEU A 19 1.83 16.11 5.64
N ARG A 20 1.77 17.32 5.08
CA ARG A 20 0.73 17.69 4.11
C ARG A 20 0.77 16.74 2.93
N TYR A 21 -0.39 16.20 2.60
CA TYR A 21 -0.53 15.29 1.47
C TYR A 21 -0.47 16.08 0.15
N ASN A 22 0.50 15.73 -0.69
CA ASN A 22 0.65 16.30 -2.03
C ASN A 22 0.42 15.18 -3.05
N HIS A 23 -0.81 15.08 -3.55
CA HIS A 23 -1.31 13.88 -4.24
C HIS A 23 -0.64 13.64 -5.60
N VAL A 24 -0.04 14.68 -6.21
CA VAL A 24 0.16 14.71 -7.68
C VAL A 24 1.50 15.23 -8.14
N SER A 25 2.04 16.25 -7.48
CA SER A 25 3.13 17.03 -8.03
C SER A 25 4.21 17.28 -7.00
N LEU A 26 5.47 17.17 -7.40
CA LEU A 26 6.59 17.55 -6.54
C LEU A 26 6.85 19.07 -6.50
N HIS A 27 6.08 19.87 -7.25
CA HIS A 27 6.14 21.33 -7.24
C HIS A 27 5.66 21.92 -5.92
N GLY A 28 4.62 21.32 -5.32
CA GLY A 28 4.05 21.81 -4.06
C GLY A 28 5.03 21.72 -2.88
N GLU A 29 5.04 22.77 -2.04
CA GLU A 29 5.91 22.84 -0.88
C GLU A 29 5.66 21.71 0.13
N ILE A 30 6.73 21.25 0.76
CA ILE A 30 6.65 20.33 1.90
C ILE A 30 6.23 21.14 3.13
N LYS A 31 5.14 20.71 3.78
CA LYS A 31 4.65 21.33 5.02
C LYS A 31 4.33 20.25 6.05
N GLY A 32 4.74 20.47 7.28
CA GLY A 32 4.23 19.73 8.43
C GLY A 32 2.84 20.24 8.79
N ILE A 33 1.93 19.33 9.13
CA ILE A 33 0.56 19.63 9.60
C ILE A 33 0.36 18.93 10.96
N HIS A 34 -0.64 19.36 11.72
CA HIS A 34 -0.87 18.93 13.11
C HIS A 34 0.36 19.19 14.00
N PRO A 35 0.65 20.46 14.34
CA PRO A 35 1.76 20.78 15.23
C PRO A 35 1.54 20.15 16.60
N ILE A 36 2.60 19.57 17.15
CA ILE A 36 2.61 18.95 18.47
C ILE A 36 3.80 19.45 19.29
N ASP A 37 3.73 19.29 20.61
CA ASP A 37 4.86 19.59 21.48
C ASP A 37 5.83 18.40 21.60
N LYS A 38 6.99 18.65 22.22
CA LYS A 38 8.05 17.65 22.42
C LYS A 38 7.60 16.47 23.30
N GLN A 39 6.72 16.69 24.27
CA GLN A 39 6.22 15.64 25.17
C GLN A 39 5.24 14.71 24.44
N GLN A 40 4.40 15.26 23.58
CA GLN A 40 3.51 14.52 22.68
C GLN A 40 4.34 13.72 21.67
N ALA A 41 5.31 14.36 21.01
CA ALA A 41 6.20 13.72 20.04
C ALA A 41 6.93 12.49 20.61
N ALA A 42 7.34 12.51 21.88
CA ALA A 42 7.97 11.38 22.55
C ALA A 42 7.07 10.14 22.71
N LYS A 43 5.76 10.26 22.50
CA LYS A 43 4.76 9.21 22.73
C LYS A 43 4.09 8.70 21.46
N GLN A 44 4.37 9.29 20.30
CA GLN A 44 3.65 8.97 19.07
C GLN A 44 4.50 9.15 17.81
N PRO A 45 4.13 8.50 16.69
CA PRO A 45 4.74 8.76 15.38
C PRO A 45 4.64 10.24 14.99
N HIS A 46 5.75 10.83 14.56
CA HIS A 46 5.81 12.25 14.24
C HIS A 46 6.94 12.57 13.24
N TYR A 47 6.98 13.81 12.80
CA TYR A 47 8.08 14.42 12.06
C TYR A 47 8.73 15.51 12.90
N VAL A 48 10.05 15.64 12.77
CA VAL A 48 10.83 16.72 13.37
C VAL A 48 11.36 17.58 12.23
N PHE A 49 11.03 18.86 12.24
CA PHE A 49 11.51 19.83 11.26
C PHE A 49 12.54 20.71 11.95
N THR A 50 13.76 20.74 11.42
CA THR A 50 14.84 21.59 11.90
C THR A 50 15.03 22.73 10.93
N TYR A 51 15.02 23.95 11.46
CA TYR A 51 15.22 25.18 10.71
C TYR A 51 16.56 25.81 11.11
N GLY A 52 17.36 26.17 10.11
CA GLY A 52 18.63 26.88 10.31
C GLY A 52 18.41 28.32 10.78
N GLU A 53 19.51 29.03 11.05
CA GLU A 53 19.49 30.40 11.58
C GLU A 53 18.75 31.41 10.69
N ASN A 54 18.70 31.14 9.37
CA ASN A 54 17.98 31.95 8.38
C ASN A 54 16.48 31.61 8.28
N GLY A 55 15.96 30.75 9.15
CA GLY A 55 14.58 30.28 9.16
C GLY A 55 14.22 29.29 8.04
N ARG A 56 15.20 28.85 7.23
CA ARG A 56 14.97 27.83 6.19
C ARG A 56 15.01 26.44 6.79
N LEU A 57 14.17 25.56 6.24
CA LEU A 57 14.14 24.15 6.59
C LEU A 57 15.46 23.50 6.14
N VAL A 58 16.19 22.86 7.05
CA VAL A 58 17.48 22.21 6.79
C VAL A 58 17.45 20.70 6.99
N GLU A 59 16.55 20.17 7.83
CA GLU A 59 16.37 18.73 8.01
C GLU A 59 14.90 18.40 8.32
N ILE A 60 14.40 17.29 7.77
CA ILE A 60 13.23 16.60 8.27
C ILE A 60 13.68 15.23 8.78
N GLU A 61 13.40 14.94 10.04
CA GLU A 61 13.46 13.59 10.59
C GLU A 61 12.06 12.97 10.61
N ASN A 62 11.96 11.73 10.12
CA ASN A 62 10.76 10.94 10.13
C ASN A 62 10.80 9.91 11.27
N ASN A 63 9.97 10.09 12.31
CA ASN A 63 9.82 9.17 13.43
C ASN A 63 8.58 8.26 13.28
N PHE A 64 8.07 8.10 12.06
CA PHE A 64 7.03 7.11 11.80
C PHE A 64 7.58 5.69 11.78
N TYR A 65 6.93 4.81 12.54
CA TYR A 65 7.12 3.37 12.44
C TYR A 65 6.44 2.87 11.14
N ASN A 66 7.08 1.93 10.42
CA ASN A 66 6.84 1.46 9.04
C ASN A 66 5.42 0.96 8.64
N ASN A 67 4.34 1.44 9.25
CA ASN A 67 2.96 0.99 9.00
C ASN A 67 2.15 1.89 8.09
N GLN A 68 2.72 2.97 7.53
CA GLN A 68 2.01 3.81 6.57
C GLN A 68 2.10 3.24 5.16
N ARG A 69 0.99 3.32 4.40
CA ARG A 69 1.05 3.17 2.95
C ARG A 69 1.86 4.33 2.39
N LEU A 70 3.10 4.04 2.03
CA LEU A 70 3.96 5.03 1.40
C LEU A 70 3.59 5.19 -0.06
N HIS A 71 3.52 6.43 -0.53
CA HIS A 71 3.26 6.72 -1.92
C HIS A 71 4.34 7.69 -2.47
N PRO A 72 4.88 7.46 -3.68
CA PRO A 72 6.01 8.23 -4.18
C PRO A 72 5.79 9.74 -4.29
N LEU A 73 4.55 10.22 -4.45
CA LEU A 73 4.29 11.67 -4.51
C LEU A 73 4.12 12.31 -3.12
N THR A 74 3.81 11.52 -2.09
CA THR A 74 3.37 12.04 -0.80
C THR A 74 4.34 11.74 0.33
N ASN A 75 5.30 10.85 0.12
CA ASN A 75 6.27 10.42 1.12
C ASN A 75 7.67 10.33 0.51
N PHE A 76 8.70 10.49 1.35
CA PHE A 76 10.09 10.24 0.96
C PHE A 76 10.47 8.77 1.15
N GLY A 77 9.88 8.08 2.13
CA GLY A 77 10.24 6.70 2.47
C GLY A 77 11.65 6.55 3.06
N VAL A 78 12.14 7.60 3.74
CA VAL A 78 13.47 7.64 4.37
C VAL A 78 13.39 8.16 5.80
N LYS A 79 14.48 8.01 6.57
CA LYS A 79 14.57 8.48 7.95
C LYS A 79 14.87 9.98 8.03
N TYR A 80 15.87 10.45 7.28
CA TYR A 80 16.23 11.86 7.24
C TYR A 80 16.18 12.41 5.82
N VAL A 81 15.69 13.63 5.68
CA VAL A 81 15.82 14.45 4.47
C VAL A 81 16.62 15.67 4.85
N LYS A 82 17.78 15.88 4.23
CA LYS A 82 18.57 17.11 4.41
C LYS A 82 18.32 18.06 3.26
N PHE A 83 18.28 19.34 3.58
CA PHE A 83 18.05 20.43 2.64
C PHE A 83 19.26 21.37 2.66
N SER A 84 19.72 21.75 1.48
CA SER A 84 20.75 22.78 1.31
C SER A 84 20.39 23.68 0.14
N ASP A 85 20.84 24.94 0.20
CA ASP A 85 20.69 25.89 -0.91
C ASP A 85 22.06 26.17 -1.51
N GLU A 86 22.19 26.00 -2.83
CA GLU A 86 23.42 26.26 -3.57
C GLU A 86 23.09 26.93 -4.90
N ASN A 87 23.66 28.12 -5.17
CA ASN A 87 23.53 28.82 -6.45
C ASN A 87 22.07 28.98 -6.94
N GLY A 88 21.14 29.34 -6.05
CA GLY A 88 19.71 29.50 -6.37
C GLY A 88 18.94 28.18 -6.51
N ARG A 89 19.55 27.05 -6.16
CA ARG A 89 18.94 25.72 -6.19
C ARG A 89 18.73 25.20 -4.78
N GLN A 90 17.61 24.53 -4.55
CA GLN A 90 17.39 23.75 -3.34
C GLN A 90 17.72 22.29 -3.63
N ILE A 91 18.64 21.73 -2.84
CA ILE A 91 19.04 20.33 -2.91
C ILE A 91 18.34 19.58 -1.77
N ARG A 92 17.87 18.36 -2.06
CA ARG A 92 17.40 17.40 -1.05
C ARG A 92 18.17 16.11 -1.16
N GLU A 93 18.66 15.63 -0.03
CA GLU A 93 19.41 14.37 0.09
C GLU A 93 18.78 13.48 1.15
N PHE A 94 18.86 12.16 0.95
CA PHE A 94 18.11 11.20 1.72
C PHE A 94 19.00 10.22 2.47
N TYR A 95 18.68 9.95 3.73
CA TYR A 95 19.50 9.11 4.61
C TYR A 95 18.68 8.12 5.42
N ASP A 96 19.31 6.99 5.73
CA ASP A 96 18.76 5.91 6.54
C ASP A 96 18.87 6.18 8.05
N VAL A 97 18.50 5.19 8.86
CA VAL A 97 18.56 5.28 10.34
C VAL A 97 19.97 5.46 10.90
N ASN A 98 20.99 5.05 10.15
CA ASN A 98 22.40 5.17 10.51
C ASN A 98 23.03 6.47 9.98
N ARG A 99 22.23 7.34 9.33
CA ARG A 99 22.68 8.54 8.61
C ARG A 99 23.56 8.25 7.39
N GLU A 100 23.45 7.05 6.81
CA GLU A 100 24.08 6.71 5.55
C GLU A 100 23.18 7.11 4.36
N PRO A 101 23.75 7.59 3.23
CA PRO A 101 22.96 7.94 2.05
C PRO A 101 22.13 6.75 1.55
N MET A 102 20.84 6.98 1.23
CA MET A 102 19.93 5.93 0.77
C MET A 102 19.07 6.36 -0.42
N ILE A 103 18.58 5.38 -1.17
CA ILE A 103 17.58 5.59 -2.22
C ILE A 103 16.21 5.80 -1.56
N ASN A 104 15.53 6.89 -1.90
CA ASN A 104 14.18 7.18 -1.44
C ASN A 104 13.12 6.28 -2.12
N ILE A 105 11.84 6.43 -1.76
CA ILE A 105 10.76 5.64 -2.35
C ILE A 105 10.57 5.86 -3.85
N ARG A 106 11.00 7.00 -4.40
CA ARG A 106 10.97 7.30 -5.84
C ARG A 106 12.11 6.61 -6.58
N GLY A 107 13.10 6.03 -5.91
CA GLY A 107 14.25 5.41 -6.57
C GLY A 107 15.45 6.34 -6.74
N VAL A 108 15.49 7.48 -6.04
CA VAL A 108 16.54 8.51 -6.23
C VAL A 108 17.22 8.86 -4.90
N GLN A 109 18.48 9.32 -4.95
CA GLN A 109 19.25 9.67 -3.73
C GLN A 109 19.36 11.18 -3.52
N LYS A 110 19.21 11.96 -4.60
CA LYS A 110 19.29 13.42 -4.57
C LYS A 110 18.25 14.04 -5.51
N GLU A 111 17.58 15.07 -5.01
CA GLU A 111 16.65 15.93 -5.77
C GLU A 111 17.23 17.34 -5.84
N VAL A 112 17.26 17.95 -7.02
CA VAL A 112 17.73 19.34 -7.21
C VAL A 112 16.62 20.17 -7.82
N TYR A 113 16.07 21.09 -7.03
CA TYR A 113 15.04 22.03 -7.43
C TYR A 113 15.66 23.35 -7.87
N HIS A 114 15.30 23.80 -9.06
CA HIS A 114 15.74 25.08 -9.62
C HIS A 114 14.66 26.13 -9.42
N ARG A 115 15.06 27.31 -8.95
CA ARG A 115 14.16 28.45 -8.71
C ARG A 115 14.62 29.66 -9.51
N ASP A 116 13.66 30.46 -9.95
CA ASP A 116 13.96 31.79 -10.49
C ASP A 116 14.11 32.83 -9.35
N GLU A 117 14.37 34.08 -9.72
CA GLU A 117 14.54 35.19 -8.77
C GLU A 117 13.26 35.50 -7.94
N SER A 118 12.08 35.12 -8.44
CA SER A 118 10.81 35.24 -7.72
C SER A 118 10.59 34.11 -6.70
N GLY A 119 11.40 33.05 -6.78
CA GLY A 119 11.29 31.85 -5.97
C GLY A 119 10.42 30.74 -6.61
N PHE A 120 9.93 30.95 -7.83
CA PHE A 120 9.14 29.96 -8.57
C PHE A 120 10.02 28.78 -8.96
N VAL A 121 9.55 27.57 -8.66
CA VAL A 121 10.26 26.32 -8.98
C VAL A 121 9.94 25.93 -10.41
N TYR A 122 10.87 26.14 -11.34
CA TYR A 122 10.65 25.85 -12.76
C TYR A 122 11.18 24.49 -13.20
N GLN A 123 12.02 23.82 -12.39
CA GLN A 123 12.61 22.54 -12.76
C GLN A 123 13.03 21.71 -11.55
N LEU A 124 12.99 20.38 -11.69
CA LEU A 124 13.52 19.40 -10.74
C LEU A 124 14.26 18.30 -11.50
N ASN A 125 15.46 17.95 -11.05
CA ASN A 125 16.24 16.82 -11.56
C ASN A 125 16.58 15.82 -10.46
N PHE A 126 16.70 14.55 -10.86
CA PHE A 126 17.07 13.45 -9.98
C PHE A 126 18.48 12.92 -10.23
N TYR A 127 19.17 12.60 -9.15
CA TYR A 127 20.54 12.10 -9.16
C TYR A 127 20.76 10.94 -8.17
N ASP A 128 21.79 10.14 -8.44
CA ASP A 128 22.39 9.22 -7.47
C ASP A 128 23.38 9.93 -6.54
N LYS A 129 24.04 9.16 -5.66
CA LYS A 129 25.05 9.66 -4.71
C LYS A 129 26.34 10.15 -5.39
N GLU A 130 26.64 9.71 -6.61
CA GLU A 130 27.76 10.17 -7.44
C GLU A 130 27.42 11.41 -8.29
N ASN A 131 26.24 12.01 -8.06
CA ASN A 131 25.69 13.12 -8.86
C ASN A 131 25.48 12.77 -10.34
N GLN A 132 25.32 11.48 -10.69
CA GLN A 132 24.90 11.09 -12.02
C GLN A 132 23.37 11.20 -12.14
N PRO A 133 22.84 11.72 -13.25
CA PRO A 133 21.40 11.75 -13.49
C PRO A 133 20.80 10.34 -13.48
N VAL A 134 19.69 10.16 -12.77
CA VAL A 134 18.98 8.87 -12.69
C VAL A 134 17.49 9.02 -12.97
N GLU A 135 16.87 7.95 -13.46
CA GLU A 135 15.42 7.86 -13.52
C GLU A 135 14.85 7.35 -12.19
N SER A 136 13.73 7.93 -11.79
CA SER A 136 12.88 7.38 -10.74
C SER A 136 12.26 6.04 -11.16
N ARG A 137 11.59 5.37 -10.21
CA ARG A 137 10.81 4.14 -10.43
C ARG A 137 9.64 4.31 -11.40
N TRP A 138 9.31 5.55 -11.76
CA TRP A 138 8.32 5.88 -12.79
C TRP A 138 8.99 6.41 -14.07
N ASN A 139 10.27 6.10 -14.28
CA ASN A 139 11.06 6.47 -15.45
C ASN A 139 11.26 7.98 -15.65
N ILE A 140 10.98 8.80 -14.63
CA ILE A 140 11.16 10.26 -14.71
C ILE A 140 12.53 10.63 -14.16
N ASN A 141 13.31 11.42 -14.87
CA ASN A 141 14.51 12.12 -14.38
C ASN A 141 14.25 13.61 -14.12
N GLU A 142 13.49 14.26 -14.99
CA GLU A 142 13.31 15.71 -15.03
C GLU A 142 11.83 16.07 -14.97
N TYR A 143 11.50 17.08 -14.15
CA TYR A 143 10.24 17.79 -14.20
C TYR A 143 10.50 19.22 -14.67
N ARG A 144 9.60 19.75 -15.50
CA ARG A 144 9.59 21.15 -15.93
C ARG A 144 8.26 21.78 -15.59
N TRP A 145 8.32 22.96 -14.99
CA TRP A 145 7.16 23.76 -14.63
C TRP A 145 7.22 25.14 -15.24
N HIS A 146 6.08 25.61 -15.73
CA HIS A 146 5.92 26.99 -16.16
C HIS A 146 4.49 27.47 -15.90
N ILE A 147 4.33 28.78 -15.80
CA ILE A 147 3.03 29.41 -15.61
C ILE A 147 2.36 29.63 -16.97
N LYS A 148 1.09 29.26 -17.08
CA LYS A 148 0.22 29.55 -18.25
C LYS A 148 -1.15 29.96 -17.74
N GLY A 149 -1.45 31.27 -17.75
CA GLY A 149 -2.65 31.79 -17.11
C GLY A 149 -2.63 31.51 -15.61
N ASP A 150 -3.71 30.94 -15.08
CA ASP A 150 -3.83 30.56 -13.66
C ASP A 150 -3.25 29.16 -13.34
N TRP A 151 -2.68 28.49 -14.35
CA TRP A 151 -2.13 27.15 -14.20
C TRP A 151 -0.62 27.13 -14.06
N VAL A 152 -0.14 26.19 -13.25
CA VAL A 152 1.23 25.66 -13.36
C VAL A 152 1.18 24.41 -14.23
N ILE A 153 1.82 24.46 -15.39
CA ILE A 153 1.94 23.32 -16.31
C ILE A 153 3.14 22.48 -15.88
N GLU A 154 2.92 21.18 -15.64
CA GLU A 154 3.94 20.18 -15.30
C GLU A 154 4.17 19.22 -16.48
N GLN A 155 5.43 19.10 -16.89
CA GLN A 155 5.90 18.12 -17.87
C GLN A 155 7.00 17.27 -17.24
N ARG A 156 7.08 16.00 -17.62
CA ARG A 156 7.98 15.02 -17.00
C ARG A 156 8.75 14.28 -18.09
N PHE A 157 10.05 14.09 -17.93
CA PHE A 157 10.92 13.51 -18.94
C PHE A 157 11.85 12.45 -18.35
N ASN A 158 12.13 11.41 -19.13
CA ASN A 158 13.15 10.42 -18.82
C ASN A 158 14.55 10.89 -19.28
N LEU A 159 15.59 10.06 -19.09
CA LEU A 159 16.97 10.45 -19.47
C LEU A 159 17.17 10.59 -20.99
N LYS A 160 16.27 10.02 -21.80
CA LYS A 160 16.28 10.17 -23.26
C LYS A 160 15.53 11.42 -23.74
N GLY A 161 14.93 12.19 -22.83
CA GLY A 161 14.09 13.35 -23.16
C GLY A 161 12.68 12.97 -23.63
N GLU A 162 12.25 11.72 -23.41
CA GLU A 162 10.90 11.25 -23.76
C GLU A 162 9.93 11.60 -22.62
N LYS A 163 8.75 12.11 -22.98
CA LYS A 163 7.70 12.46 -22.01
C LYS A 163 7.23 11.23 -21.23
N GLN A 164 7.03 11.40 -19.93
CA GLN A 164 6.52 10.38 -19.03
C GLN A 164 5.18 10.82 -18.42
N PRO A 165 4.23 9.89 -18.23
CA PRO A 165 2.97 10.20 -17.55
C PRO A 165 3.19 10.46 -16.05
N LEU A 166 2.17 11.01 -15.41
CA LEU A 166 2.11 11.24 -13.97
C LEU A 166 2.42 9.99 -13.15
N SER A 167 1.86 8.84 -13.55
CA SER A 167 2.10 7.55 -12.89
C SER A 167 1.78 6.36 -13.81
N PRO A 168 2.30 5.15 -13.52
CA PRO A 168 2.04 3.96 -14.33
C PRO A 168 0.59 3.45 -14.33
N TYR A 169 -0.20 3.82 -13.32
CA TYR A 169 -1.56 3.31 -13.12
C TYR A 169 -2.63 4.42 -13.20
N PHE A 170 -2.21 5.66 -13.42
CA PHE A 170 -3.09 6.82 -13.64
C PHE A 170 -2.38 7.75 -14.64
N PRO A 171 -2.47 7.43 -15.95
CA PRO A 171 -1.68 8.10 -16.97
C PRO A 171 -2.33 9.44 -17.33
N PHE A 172 -1.97 10.48 -16.58
CA PHE A 172 -2.09 11.85 -17.07
C PHE A 172 -0.78 12.22 -17.74
N ASN A 173 -0.83 12.83 -18.92
CA ASN A 173 0.38 13.23 -19.64
C ASN A 173 0.92 14.54 -19.04
N ASP A 174 0.96 15.60 -19.84
CA ASP A 174 1.20 16.94 -19.32
C ASP A 174 0.04 17.30 -18.36
N THR A 175 0.36 17.96 -17.25
CA THR A 175 -0.62 18.24 -16.20
C THR A 175 -0.73 19.73 -15.95
N ALA A 176 -1.93 20.30 -15.95
CA ALA A 176 -2.15 21.63 -15.37
C ALA A 176 -2.51 21.49 -13.89
N ILE A 177 -1.92 22.34 -13.06
CA ILE A 177 -2.14 22.37 -11.62
C ILE A 177 -2.70 23.73 -11.24
N GLU A 178 -3.84 23.73 -10.55
CA GLU A 178 -4.36 24.92 -9.89
C GLU A 178 -4.06 24.88 -8.40
N TYR A 179 -3.67 26.04 -7.88
CA TYR A 179 -3.39 26.26 -6.48
C TYR A 179 -4.51 27.09 -5.86
N ASN A 180 -4.94 26.72 -4.65
CA ASN A 180 -5.87 27.55 -3.88
C ASN A 180 -5.13 28.73 -3.22
N ALA A 181 -5.88 29.59 -2.52
CA ALA A 181 -5.32 30.76 -1.82
C ALA A 181 -4.27 30.43 -0.74
N ASN A 182 -4.21 29.20 -0.24
CA ASN A 182 -3.23 28.72 0.73
C ASN A 182 -1.98 28.09 0.06
N ASN A 183 -1.88 28.20 -1.26
CA ASN A 183 -0.85 27.55 -2.07
C ASN A 183 -0.86 26.02 -1.89
N GLU A 184 -2.07 25.44 -1.91
CA GLU A 184 -2.30 24.00 -1.93
C GLU A 184 -2.76 23.61 -3.34
N PRO A 185 -2.10 22.64 -3.99
CA PRO A 185 -2.54 22.14 -5.28
C PRO A 185 -3.86 21.39 -5.06
N TYR A 186 -4.93 21.81 -5.73
CA TYR A 186 -6.26 21.28 -5.47
C TYR A 186 -6.99 20.79 -6.71
N ARG A 187 -6.59 21.19 -7.93
CA ARG A 187 -7.07 20.61 -9.19
C ARG A 187 -5.91 20.25 -10.08
N HIS A 188 -6.05 19.10 -10.74
CA HIS A 188 -5.00 18.51 -11.57
C HIS A 188 -5.63 17.99 -12.86
N TYR A 189 -5.38 18.68 -13.96
CA TYR A 189 -5.96 18.39 -15.27
C TYR A 189 -5.02 17.57 -16.14
N ASN A 190 -5.56 16.61 -16.87
CA ASN A 190 -4.87 15.91 -17.93
C ASN A 190 -4.89 16.75 -19.21
N LEU A 191 -3.73 16.93 -19.83
CA LEU A 191 -3.59 17.77 -21.02
C LEU A 191 -3.10 16.96 -22.24
N ASN A 192 -3.52 17.40 -23.43
CA ASN A 192 -2.91 16.99 -24.70
C ASN A 192 -1.61 17.77 -24.99
N SER A 193 -1.01 17.53 -26.14
CA SER A 193 0.23 18.21 -26.58
C SER A 193 0.05 19.72 -26.79
N GLU A 194 -1.18 20.18 -27.00
CA GLU A 194 -1.56 21.57 -27.20
C GLU A 194 -1.92 22.28 -25.89
N PHE A 195 -1.80 21.58 -24.75
CA PHE A 195 -2.19 22.02 -23.41
C PHE A 195 -3.70 22.33 -23.28
N GLU A 196 -4.53 21.56 -23.96
CA GLU A 196 -5.98 21.54 -23.80
C GLU A 196 -6.37 20.38 -22.88
N VAL A 197 -7.42 20.59 -22.08
CA VAL A 197 -7.93 19.56 -21.17
C VAL A 197 -8.55 18.41 -21.97
N VAL A 198 -8.11 17.19 -21.70
CA VAL A 198 -8.62 15.98 -22.34
C VAL A 198 -8.88 14.87 -21.33
N GLU A 199 -9.89 14.06 -21.59
CA GLU A 199 -10.16 12.87 -20.80
C GLU A 199 -9.12 11.77 -21.09
N ASN A 200 -8.73 11.04 -20.05
CA ASN A 200 -7.98 9.80 -20.22
C ASN A 200 -8.89 8.65 -20.71
N GLU A 201 -8.33 7.45 -20.86
CA GLU A 201 -9.07 6.24 -21.29
C GLU A 201 -10.25 5.83 -20.38
N HIS A 202 -10.35 6.43 -19.18
CA HIS A 202 -11.43 6.19 -18.22
C HIS A 202 -12.45 7.34 -18.16
N GLY A 203 -12.37 8.32 -19.07
CA GLY A 203 -13.29 9.46 -19.08
C GLY A 203 -12.97 10.52 -18.01
N ILE A 204 -11.76 10.52 -17.47
CA ILE A 204 -11.35 11.47 -16.40
C ILE A 204 -10.51 12.58 -17.03
N ALA A 205 -10.97 13.81 -16.92
CA ALA A 205 -10.26 15.01 -17.36
C ALA A 205 -9.41 15.61 -16.25
N PHE A 206 -9.90 15.60 -15.01
CA PHE A 206 -9.17 16.09 -13.86
C PHE A 206 -9.61 15.42 -12.58
N TYR A 207 -8.82 15.60 -11.53
CA TYR A 207 -9.26 15.31 -10.18
C TYR A 207 -9.03 16.50 -9.27
N GLN A 208 -9.83 16.55 -8.22
CA GLN A 208 -9.86 17.64 -7.26
C GLN A 208 -9.63 17.11 -5.86
N ASP A 209 -8.61 17.65 -5.21
CA ASP A 209 -8.32 17.43 -3.80
C ASP A 209 -9.00 18.51 -2.96
N THR A 210 -9.37 18.16 -1.73
CA THR A 210 -9.98 19.08 -0.76
C THR A 210 -9.21 18.96 0.55
N TYR A 211 -8.87 20.11 1.11
CA TYR A 211 -8.13 20.25 2.35
C TYR A 211 -9.02 20.93 3.41
N ASP A 212 -8.82 20.60 4.69
CA ASP A 212 -9.43 21.35 5.79
C ASP A 212 -8.61 22.59 6.16
N GLY A 213 -9.02 23.31 7.21
CA GLY A 213 -8.41 24.58 7.62
C GLY A 213 -6.95 24.49 8.09
N ILE A 214 -6.41 23.29 8.33
CA ILE A 214 -5.00 23.06 8.69
C ILE A 214 -4.19 22.43 7.55
N GLY A 215 -4.79 22.31 6.36
CA GLY A 215 -4.17 21.70 5.20
C GLY A 215 -4.15 20.16 5.23
N GLN A 216 -4.99 19.53 6.05
CA GLN A 216 -5.18 18.08 6.02
C GLN A 216 -6.04 17.73 4.80
N HIS A 217 -5.55 16.86 3.94
CA HIS A 217 -6.32 16.38 2.79
C HIS A 217 -7.49 15.50 3.24
N VAL A 218 -8.73 15.93 3.02
CA VAL A 218 -9.95 15.26 3.49
C VAL A 218 -10.76 14.57 2.40
N LYS A 219 -10.66 15.01 1.14
CA LYS A 219 -11.43 14.42 0.02
C LYS A 219 -10.64 14.50 -1.28
N TYR A 220 -10.82 13.51 -2.14
CA TYR A 220 -10.35 13.51 -3.54
C TYR A 220 -11.50 13.04 -4.43
N ALA A 221 -11.69 13.67 -5.59
CA ALA A 221 -12.80 13.41 -6.51
C ALA A 221 -12.36 13.49 -7.98
N TYR A 222 -12.96 12.68 -8.85
CA TYR A 222 -12.63 12.59 -10.28
C TYR A 222 -13.76 13.19 -11.13
N TYR A 223 -13.39 13.94 -12.16
CA TYR A 223 -14.31 14.66 -13.02
C TYR A 223 -14.01 14.44 -14.50
N ASP A 224 -15.05 14.43 -15.32
CA ASP A 224 -14.96 14.46 -16.77
C ASP A 224 -14.65 15.89 -17.29
N SER A 225 -14.57 16.05 -18.61
CA SER A 225 -14.25 17.34 -19.24
C SER A 225 -15.38 18.39 -19.13
N GLU A 226 -16.58 17.97 -18.73
CA GLU A 226 -17.74 18.82 -18.47
C GLU A 226 -17.90 19.16 -16.98
N GLU A 227 -16.88 18.88 -16.16
CA GLU A 227 -16.86 19.04 -14.70
C GLU A 227 -17.92 18.21 -13.95
N LYS A 228 -18.36 17.09 -14.51
CA LYS A 228 -19.26 16.15 -13.81
C LYS A 228 -18.45 15.06 -13.14
N LEU A 229 -18.91 14.64 -11.95
CA LEU A 229 -18.32 13.51 -11.24
C LEU A 229 -18.39 12.25 -12.10
N THR A 230 -17.25 11.58 -12.27
CA THR A 230 -17.12 10.36 -13.08
C THR A 230 -16.40 9.26 -12.31
N LEU A 231 -16.57 8.01 -12.75
CA LEU A 231 -15.94 6.86 -12.12
C LEU A 231 -14.48 6.75 -12.55
N ASN A 232 -13.60 6.44 -11.61
CA ASN A 232 -12.21 6.11 -11.91
C ASN A 232 -12.02 4.64 -12.33
N GLN A 233 -10.78 4.24 -12.59
CA GLN A 233 -10.43 2.87 -12.98
C GLN A 233 -10.77 1.80 -11.93
N TRP A 234 -11.06 2.20 -10.69
CA TRP A 234 -11.51 1.34 -9.60
C TRP A 234 -13.01 1.45 -9.30
N GLN A 235 -13.79 2.02 -10.22
CA GLN A 235 -15.26 2.09 -10.17
C GLN A 235 -15.82 2.91 -8.99
N PHE A 236 -15.14 4.00 -8.61
CA PHE A 236 -15.69 4.99 -7.66
C PHE A 236 -15.37 6.43 -8.13
N ALA A 237 -16.20 7.40 -7.73
CA ALA A 237 -16.08 8.80 -8.17
C ALA A 237 -15.34 9.71 -7.19
N TYR A 238 -15.45 9.46 -5.88
CA TYR A 238 -14.69 10.21 -4.89
C TYR A 238 -14.46 9.40 -3.61
N GLY A 239 -13.42 9.78 -2.87
CA GLY A 239 -13.13 9.24 -1.55
C GLY A 239 -13.06 10.34 -0.49
N VAL A 240 -13.61 10.07 0.68
CA VAL A 240 -13.54 10.93 1.87
C VAL A 240 -12.67 10.24 2.92
N LYS A 241 -11.54 10.85 3.26
CA LYS A 241 -10.59 10.33 4.24
C LYS A 241 -11.10 10.59 5.66
N GLN A 242 -10.89 9.63 6.55
CA GLN A 242 -11.25 9.69 7.96
C GLN A 242 -9.99 9.67 8.81
N TYR A 243 -9.95 10.55 9.80
CA TYR A 243 -8.83 10.73 10.72
C TYR A 243 -9.31 10.58 12.16
N ASP A 244 -8.40 10.22 13.08
CA ASP A 244 -8.66 10.40 14.51
C ASP A 244 -8.39 11.85 14.95
N GLU A 245 -8.64 12.14 16.23
CA GLU A 245 -8.44 13.47 16.82
C GLU A 245 -6.98 13.96 16.76
N GLN A 246 -6.02 13.05 16.56
CA GLN A 246 -4.59 13.35 16.47
C GLN A 246 -4.11 13.52 15.01
N GLY A 247 -5.03 13.39 14.04
CA GLY A 247 -4.73 13.52 12.62
C GLY A 247 -4.22 12.25 11.95
N TYR A 248 -4.27 11.09 12.62
CA TYR A 248 -3.85 9.82 12.00
C TYR A 248 -4.96 9.25 11.13
N TYR A 249 -4.58 8.80 9.93
CA TYR A 249 -5.50 8.22 8.95
C TYR A 249 -6.10 6.90 9.46
N LYS A 250 -7.42 6.85 9.64
CA LYS A 250 -8.17 5.64 10.05
C LYS A 250 -8.71 4.84 8.87
N GLY A 251 -8.93 5.51 7.75
CA GLY A 251 -9.58 4.88 6.60
C GLY A 251 -10.19 5.91 5.67
N ARG A 252 -11.00 5.42 4.73
CA ARG A 252 -11.77 6.27 3.82
C ARG A 252 -13.09 5.61 3.49
N ASP A 253 -14.08 6.44 3.24
CA ASP A 253 -15.28 6.06 2.54
C ASP A 253 -15.12 6.40 1.06
N ILE A 254 -15.68 5.56 0.18
CA ILE A 254 -15.71 5.80 -1.27
C ILE A 254 -17.16 5.84 -1.74
N PHE A 255 -17.41 6.62 -2.78
CA PHE A 255 -18.76 6.91 -3.27
C PHE A 255 -18.80 6.84 -4.79
N ASP A 256 -19.95 6.49 -5.36
CA ASP A 256 -20.20 6.63 -6.80
C ASP A 256 -20.53 8.07 -7.20
N ALA A 257 -20.78 8.30 -8.49
CA ALA A 257 -21.09 9.62 -9.03
C ALA A 257 -22.45 10.18 -8.56
N GLN A 258 -23.31 9.35 -7.96
CA GLN A 258 -24.60 9.74 -7.39
C GLN A 258 -24.52 9.91 -5.86
N ALA A 259 -23.31 9.99 -5.30
CA ALA A 259 -23.05 10.12 -3.87
C ALA A 259 -23.54 8.93 -3.02
N LYS A 260 -23.76 7.75 -3.63
CA LYS A 260 -24.02 6.53 -2.89
C LYS A 260 -22.71 5.97 -2.37
N LYS A 261 -22.65 5.74 -1.06
CA LYS A 261 -21.50 5.09 -0.42
C LYS A 261 -21.33 3.66 -0.92
N LEU A 262 -20.13 3.35 -1.41
CA LEU A 262 -19.76 2.01 -1.87
C LEU A 262 -19.18 1.19 -0.70
N PRO A 263 -19.24 -0.16 -0.77
CA PRO A 263 -18.63 -1.02 0.23
C PRO A 263 -17.13 -0.74 0.40
N SER A 264 -16.64 -0.84 1.64
CA SER A 264 -15.22 -0.66 1.93
C SER A 264 -14.39 -1.71 1.18
N MET A 265 -13.40 -1.24 0.42
CA MET A 265 -12.35 -2.10 -0.14
C MET A 265 -11.26 -2.44 0.89
N ALA A 266 -11.36 -1.95 2.12
CA ALA A 266 -10.41 -2.31 3.17
C ALA A 266 -10.65 -3.76 3.61
N PRO A 267 -9.59 -4.55 3.88
CA PRO A 267 -9.76 -5.89 4.42
C PRO A 267 -10.50 -5.79 5.75
N ASN A 268 -11.69 -6.40 5.83
CA ASN A 268 -12.42 -6.53 7.09
C ASN A 268 -11.54 -7.33 8.05
N MET A 269 -11.17 -6.71 9.17
CA MET A 269 -10.42 -7.38 10.23
C MET A 269 -11.34 -8.37 10.95
N ILE A 270 -11.47 -9.56 10.39
CA ILE A 270 -12.22 -10.66 11.00
C ILE A 270 -11.39 -11.20 12.16
N LYS A 271 -11.91 -11.10 13.39
CA LYS A 271 -11.34 -11.81 14.53
C LYS A 271 -11.84 -13.24 14.50
N ALA A 272 -10.95 -14.18 14.77
CA ALA A 272 -11.35 -15.55 14.99
C ALA A 272 -12.09 -15.67 16.33
N THR A 273 -13.11 -16.52 16.35
CA THR A 273 -14.04 -16.75 17.46
C THR A 273 -13.84 -18.15 18.04
N ALA A 274 -14.45 -18.44 19.20
CA ALA A 274 -14.49 -19.81 19.74
C ALA A 274 -15.30 -20.76 18.85
N GLU A 275 -16.32 -20.26 18.14
CA GLU A 275 -17.11 -21.04 17.17
C GLU A 275 -16.23 -21.53 16.01
N ASP A 276 -15.18 -20.77 15.65
CA ASP A 276 -14.24 -21.20 14.63
C ASP A 276 -13.46 -22.45 15.03
N ASP A 277 -13.18 -22.70 16.32
CA ASP A 277 -12.43 -23.90 16.72
C ASP A 277 -13.24 -25.19 16.48
N ASN A 278 -14.54 -25.13 16.76
CA ASN A 278 -15.47 -26.23 16.47
C ASN A 278 -15.56 -26.48 14.96
N GLU A 279 -15.67 -25.40 14.18
CA GLU A 279 -15.82 -25.51 12.73
C GLU A 279 -14.53 -25.97 12.05
N ILE A 280 -13.37 -25.46 12.47
CA ILE A 280 -12.05 -25.93 12.02
C ILE A 280 -11.91 -27.43 12.32
N THR A 281 -12.30 -27.86 13.51
CA THR A 281 -12.26 -29.28 13.91
C THR A 281 -13.17 -30.14 13.03
N ARG A 282 -14.42 -29.69 12.79
CA ARG A 282 -15.39 -30.38 11.93
C ARG A 282 -14.88 -30.52 10.50
N VAL A 283 -14.42 -29.41 9.92
CA VAL A 283 -13.89 -29.37 8.54
C VAL A 283 -12.65 -30.23 8.39
N SER A 284 -11.76 -30.24 9.38
CA SER A 284 -10.54 -31.07 9.39
C SER A 284 -10.86 -32.56 9.27
N LYS A 285 -11.88 -33.05 9.99
CA LYS A 285 -12.33 -34.45 9.94
C LYS A 285 -13.15 -34.79 8.70
N GLY A 286 -13.81 -33.78 8.12
CA GLY A 286 -14.86 -33.97 7.12
C GLY A 286 -14.39 -34.67 5.84
N TYR A 287 -13.13 -34.49 5.42
CA TYR A 287 -12.65 -35.13 4.20
C TYR A 287 -12.44 -36.65 4.39
N ILE A 288 -11.96 -37.10 5.56
CA ILE A 288 -11.86 -38.54 5.88
C ILE A 288 -13.27 -39.14 6.00
N GLN A 289 -14.18 -38.42 6.65
CA GLN A 289 -15.60 -38.83 6.75
C GLN A 289 -16.23 -38.96 5.37
N ALA A 290 -15.94 -38.03 4.45
CA ALA A 290 -16.41 -38.08 3.07
C ALA A 290 -15.88 -39.31 2.32
N LEU A 291 -14.62 -39.71 2.54
CA LEU A 291 -14.08 -40.95 1.96
C LEU A 291 -14.75 -42.20 2.55
N ARG A 292 -14.97 -42.24 3.86
CA ARG A 292 -15.59 -43.37 4.58
C ARG A 292 -17.03 -43.59 4.15
N ASP A 293 -17.80 -42.51 4.16
CA ASP A 293 -19.26 -42.53 3.94
C ASP A 293 -19.62 -42.43 2.45
N ARG A 294 -18.61 -42.31 1.59
CA ARG A 294 -18.72 -42.09 0.14
C ARG A 294 -19.60 -40.88 -0.19
N ASN A 295 -19.26 -39.73 0.40
CA ASN A 295 -20.03 -38.50 0.32
C ASN A 295 -19.26 -37.39 -0.43
N PRO A 296 -19.43 -37.27 -1.76
CA PRO A 296 -18.78 -36.22 -2.53
C PRO A 296 -19.27 -34.80 -2.19
N ALA A 297 -20.51 -34.65 -1.71
CA ALA A 297 -21.03 -33.33 -1.31
C ALA A 297 -20.28 -32.78 -0.08
N LEU A 298 -20.03 -33.64 0.92
CA LEU A 298 -19.19 -33.28 2.07
C LEU A 298 -17.74 -32.97 1.63
N MET A 299 -17.20 -33.71 0.66
CA MET A 299 -15.87 -33.44 0.11
C MET A 299 -15.79 -32.03 -0.51
N ILE A 300 -16.80 -31.62 -1.29
CA ILE A 300 -16.91 -30.27 -1.88
C ILE A 300 -17.00 -29.20 -0.80
N GLU A 301 -17.76 -29.48 0.27
CA GLU A 301 -17.94 -28.56 1.39
C GLU A 301 -16.60 -28.25 2.06
N VAL A 302 -15.84 -29.29 2.42
CA VAL A 302 -14.66 -29.16 3.30
C VAL A 302 -13.35 -28.90 2.58
N LEU A 303 -13.23 -29.22 1.29
CA LEU A 303 -12.01 -28.95 0.50
C LEU A 303 -12.13 -27.67 -0.31
N HIS A 304 -11.05 -26.89 -0.35
CA HIS A 304 -10.91 -25.76 -1.26
C HIS A 304 -10.60 -26.27 -2.68
N PRO A 305 -11.20 -25.71 -3.76
CA PRO A 305 -10.94 -26.15 -5.13
C PRO A 305 -9.46 -26.13 -5.53
N ASN A 306 -8.71 -25.12 -5.10
CA ASN A 306 -7.25 -25.04 -5.29
C ASN A 306 -6.48 -25.88 -4.22
N LEU A 307 -6.92 -27.09 -3.88
CA LEU A 307 -6.28 -27.92 -2.85
C LEU A 307 -4.81 -28.26 -3.22
N ALA A 308 -3.91 -28.19 -2.24
CA ALA A 308 -2.58 -28.79 -2.32
C ALA A 308 -2.47 -29.95 -1.31
N LYS A 309 -2.77 -31.18 -1.75
CA LYS A 309 -2.64 -32.38 -0.92
C LYS A 309 -1.44 -33.20 -1.37
N HIS A 310 -0.61 -33.58 -0.42
CA HIS A 310 0.61 -34.34 -0.65
C HIS A 310 0.80 -35.45 0.39
N THR A 311 1.39 -36.55 -0.05
CA THR A 311 1.81 -37.68 0.79
C THR A 311 3.33 -37.79 0.77
N ILE A 312 3.93 -38.15 1.90
CA ILE A 312 5.29 -38.70 1.95
C ILE A 312 5.14 -40.22 1.91
N PRO A 313 5.40 -40.90 0.78
CA PRO A 313 5.22 -42.34 0.71
C PRO A 313 6.29 -43.05 1.56
N PRO A 314 5.94 -44.10 2.32
CA PRO A 314 6.91 -44.88 3.10
C PRO A 314 7.76 -45.81 2.23
N PHE A 315 7.54 -45.80 0.91
CA PHE A 315 8.24 -46.64 -0.07
C PHE A 315 8.70 -45.80 -1.26
N PRO A 316 9.86 -46.13 -1.86
CA PRO A 316 10.35 -45.44 -3.04
C PRO A 316 9.45 -45.65 -4.26
N GLY A 317 9.55 -44.75 -5.23
CA GLY A 317 8.99 -44.91 -6.56
C GLY A 317 9.71 -45.97 -7.39
N PRO A 318 9.23 -46.28 -8.62
CA PRO A 318 9.86 -47.26 -9.50
C PRO A 318 11.34 -46.97 -9.84
N ASN A 319 11.77 -45.71 -9.72
CA ASN A 319 13.16 -45.25 -9.89
C ASN A 319 14.02 -45.42 -8.63
N GLY A 320 13.46 -45.88 -7.51
CA GLY A 320 14.16 -45.98 -6.23
C GLY A 320 14.16 -44.69 -5.39
N GLU A 321 13.57 -43.60 -5.88
CA GLU A 321 13.56 -42.30 -5.18
C GLU A 321 12.31 -42.10 -4.33
N HIS A 322 12.45 -41.39 -3.21
CA HIS A 322 11.32 -40.97 -2.38
C HIS A 322 10.84 -39.60 -2.84
N GLU A 323 9.69 -39.58 -3.51
CA GLU A 323 9.09 -38.36 -4.01
C GLU A 323 7.77 -38.07 -3.30
N VAL A 324 7.52 -36.79 -3.06
CA VAL A 324 6.25 -36.30 -2.54
C VAL A 324 5.17 -36.52 -3.61
N ARG A 325 4.10 -37.24 -3.26
CA ARG A 325 3.01 -37.55 -4.21
C ARG A 325 1.84 -36.61 -4.02
N ALA A 326 1.44 -35.92 -5.08
CA ALA A 326 0.29 -35.02 -5.07
C ALA A 326 -1.03 -35.78 -5.24
N THR A 327 -2.10 -35.26 -4.64
CA THR A 327 -3.49 -35.64 -4.91
C THR A 327 -4.30 -34.38 -5.15
N THR A 328 -4.97 -34.31 -6.30
CA THR A 328 -5.77 -33.16 -6.74
C THR A 328 -7.14 -33.12 -6.07
N TYR A 329 -7.80 -31.96 -6.14
CA TYR A 329 -9.18 -31.79 -5.69
C TYR A 329 -10.13 -32.75 -6.44
N GLU A 330 -9.98 -32.86 -7.75
CA GLU A 330 -10.79 -33.73 -8.62
C GLU A 330 -10.62 -35.20 -8.25
N GLN A 331 -9.37 -35.65 -8.01
CA GLN A 331 -9.11 -37.00 -7.52
C GLN A 331 -9.79 -37.27 -6.17
N MET A 332 -9.75 -36.30 -5.24
CA MET A 332 -10.45 -36.45 -3.95
C MET A 332 -11.97 -36.57 -4.12
N LEU A 333 -12.57 -35.87 -5.09
CA LEU A 333 -13.99 -36.03 -5.41
C LEU A 333 -14.32 -37.43 -5.96
N GLU A 334 -13.47 -37.99 -6.82
CA GLU A 334 -13.65 -39.36 -7.33
C GLU A 334 -13.43 -40.42 -6.24
N PHE A 335 -12.46 -40.20 -5.36
CA PHE A 335 -12.25 -41.05 -4.18
C PHE A 335 -13.45 -40.97 -3.23
N ALA A 336 -14.05 -39.80 -3.04
CA ALA A 336 -15.27 -39.67 -2.24
C ALA A 336 -16.47 -40.45 -2.81
N LYS A 337 -16.43 -40.95 -4.04
CA LYS A 337 -17.49 -41.83 -4.59
C LYS A 337 -17.18 -43.31 -4.39
N SER A 338 -15.91 -43.69 -4.44
CA SER A 338 -15.50 -45.09 -4.65
C SER A 338 -14.52 -45.65 -3.62
N TRP A 339 -13.85 -44.81 -2.81
CA TRP A 339 -12.72 -45.23 -1.98
C TRP A 339 -13.08 -46.39 -1.05
N ASN A 340 -14.20 -46.27 -0.33
CA ASN A 340 -14.68 -47.28 0.61
C ASN A 340 -15.85 -48.13 0.06
N LEU A 341 -15.84 -48.47 -1.24
CA LEU A 341 -16.96 -49.17 -1.89
C LEU A 341 -17.35 -50.50 -1.20
N ASN A 342 -16.35 -51.28 -0.77
CA ASN A 342 -16.53 -52.56 -0.10
C ASN A 342 -16.65 -52.46 1.43
N GLY A 343 -16.55 -51.25 2.00
CA GLY A 343 -16.70 -51.00 3.44
C GLY A 343 -15.53 -51.44 4.32
N VAL A 344 -14.40 -51.87 3.75
CA VAL A 344 -13.26 -52.42 4.52
C VAL A 344 -12.03 -51.51 4.56
N ARG A 345 -12.10 -50.30 4.00
CA ARG A 345 -10.95 -49.36 4.00
C ARG A 345 -10.76 -48.62 5.32
N PHE A 346 -11.76 -48.65 6.19
CA PHE A 346 -11.76 -47.97 7.48
C PHE A 346 -12.18 -48.93 8.58
N PRO A 347 -11.65 -48.78 9.81
CA PRO A 347 -12.10 -49.56 10.95
C PRO A 347 -13.56 -49.24 11.31
N PRO A 348 -14.29 -50.15 11.98
CA PRO A 348 -15.67 -49.91 12.41
C PRO A 348 -15.82 -48.67 13.30
N THR A 349 -14.82 -48.44 14.15
CA THR A 349 -14.66 -47.21 14.94
C THR A 349 -13.37 -46.54 14.49
N MET A 350 -13.48 -45.29 14.04
CA MET A 350 -12.35 -44.50 13.57
C MET A 350 -11.95 -43.50 14.65
N ASN A 351 -10.71 -43.59 15.14
CA ASN A 351 -10.20 -42.60 16.06
C ASN A 351 -9.59 -41.46 15.26
N ILE A 352 -10.07 -40.23 15.50
CA ILE A 352 -9.49 -39.02 14.91
C ILE A 352 -9.36 -37.96 16.00
N ASP A 353 -8.12 -37.71 16.37
CA ASP A 353 -7.72 -36.61 17.26
C ASP A 353 -7.30 -35.41 16.43
N VAL A 354 -7.84 -34.24 16.78
CA VAL A 354 -7.59 -32.98 16.09
C VAL A 354 -7.08 -31.97 17.09
N THR A 355 -5.92 -31.40 16.77
CA THR A 355 -5.29 -30.32 17.54
C THR A 355 -5.15 -29.09 16.65
N VAL A 356 -5.88 -28.03 16.97
CA VAL A 356 -5.65 -26.71 16.36
C VAL A 356 -4.35 -26.15 16.93
N LEU A 357 -3.31 -26.06 16.11
CA LEU A 357 -1.98 -25.62 16.54
C LEU A 357 -1.89 -24.09 16.65
N ASP A 358 -2.50 -23.39 15.69
CA ASP A 358 -2.63 -21.93 15.69
C ASP A 358 -3.80 -21.49 14.78
N LYS A 359 -4.33 -20.31 15.05
CA LYS A 359 -5.41 -19.67 14.30
C LYS A 359 -5.21 -18.16 14.28
N HIS A 360 -5.15 -17.60 13.08
CA HIS A 360 -5.06 -16.16 12.88
C HIS A 360 -6.11 -15.68 11.87
N ARG A 361 -7.12 -14.96 12.35
CA ARG A 361 -8.21 -14.38 11.53
C ARG A 361 -8.90 -15.44 10.66
N ASN A 362 -8.55 -15.51 9.37
CA ASN A 362 -9.15 -16.39 8.36
C ASN A 362 -8.26 -17.57 7.96
N MET A 363 -7.24 -17.91 8.76
CA MET A 363 -6.40 -19.08 8.52
C MET A 363 -6.14 -19.84 9.82
N ALA A 364 -5.96 -21.16 9.69
CA ALA A 364 -5.64 -22.04 10.80
C ALA A 364 -4.67 -23.13 10.35
N THR A 365 -3.86 -23.61 11.29
CA THR A 365 -3.02 -24.79 11.12
C THR A 365 -3.41 -25.86 12.14
N VAL A 366 -3.53 -27.09 11.68
CA VAL A 366 -4.10 -28.21 12.44
C VAL A 366 -3.20 -29.41 12.30
N LYS A 367 -2.96 -30.10 13.42
CA LYS A 367 -2.46 -31.47 13.42
C LYS A 367 -3.64 -32.41 13.58
N MET A 368 -3.75 -33.42 12.72
CA MET A 368 -4.73 -34.49 12.83
C MET A 368 -4.01 -35.82 12.95
N VAL A 369 -4.41 -36.64 13.92
CA VAL A 369 -3.88 -37.98 14.13
C VAL A 369 -5.04 -38.95 14.06
N SER A 370 -4.88 -39.99 13.25
CA SER A 370 -5.85 -41.08 13.10
C SER A 370 -5.15 -42.42 13.25
N ASP A 371 -5.91 -43.52 13.23
CA ASP A 371 -5.41 -44.86 13.48
C ASP A 371 -4.17 -45.23 12.63
N ASN A 372 -4.05 -44.72 11.40
CA ASN A 372 -2.96 -45.06 10.48
C ASN A 372 -2.15 -43.85 9.99
N TRP A 373 -2.56 -42.62 10.29
CA TRP A 373 -2.02 -41.42 9.63
C TRP A 373 -1.82 -40.25 10.58
N VAL A 374 -0.74 -39.51 10.36
CA VAL A 374 -0.50 -38.18 10.93
C VAL A 374 -0.56 -37.15 9.81
N GLU A 375 -1.31 -36.09 10.03
CA GLU A 375 -1.57 -35.08 9.01
C GLU A 375 -1.41 -33.66 9.56
N TYR A 376 -0.88 -32.78 8.71
CA TYR A 376 -0.83 -31.34 8.93
C TYR A 376 -1.69 -30.64 7.90
N LEU A 377 -2.71 -29.92 8.37
CA LEU A 377 -3.69 -29.23 7.55
C LEU A 377 -3.50 -27.73 7.69
N HIS A 378 -3.65 -27.02 6.57
CA HIS A 378 -3.87 -25.57 6.58
C HIS A 378 -5.27 -25.28 6.06
N LEU A 379 -6.06 -24.58 6.87
CA LEU A 379 -7.43 -24.18 6.55
C LEU A 379 -7.52 -22.68 6.29
N VAL A 380 -8.48 -22.29 5.45
CA VAL A 380 -8.79 -20.90 5.12
C VAL A 380 -10.28 -20.64 5.30
N LYS A 381 -10.65 -19.45 5.79
CA LYS A 381 -12.03 -18.95 5.91
C LYS A 381 -12.31 -17.95 4.79
N LEU A 382 -13.14 -18.33 3.82
CA LEU A 382 -13.54 -17.47 2.70
C LEU A 382 -15.06 -17.35 2.70
N ASN A 383 -15.59 -16.13 2.54
CA ASN A 383 -17.04 -15.86 2.57
C ASN A 383 -17.75 -16.48 3.79
N GLY A 384 -17.07 -16.48 4.95
CA GLY A 384 -17.59 -17.03 6.20
C GLY A 384 -17.41 -18.55 6.39
N GLN A 385 -16.88 -19.28 5.40
CA GLN A 385 -16.79 -20.75 5.41
C GLN A 385 -15.34 -21.23 5.50
N TRP A 386 -15.07 -22.18 6.40
CA TRP A 386 -13.76 -22.83 6.53
C TRP A 386 -13.59 -23.98 5.53
N LYS A 387 -12.41 -24.07 4.91
CA LYS A 387 -12.03 -25.14 4.00
C LYS A 387 -10.57 -25.53 4.16
N ILE A 388 -10.25 -26.80 3.95
CA ILE A 388 -8.88 -27.30 3.86
C ILE A 388 -8.26 -26.84 2.54
N LYS A 389 -7.19 -26.06 2.62
CA LYS A 389 -6.43 -25.54 1.47
C LYS A 389 -5.16 -26.34 1.21
N ASN A 390 -4.47 -26.77 2.26
CA ASN A 390 -3.28 -27.61 2.16
C ASN A 390 -3.38 -28.80 3.11
N LEU A 391 -2.83 -29.94 2.69
CA LEU A 391 -2.82 -31.17 3.47
C LEU A 391 -1.52 -31.94 3.18
N LEU A 392 -0.69 -32.15 4.20
CA LEU A 392 0.46 -33.04 4.13
C LEU A 392 0.24 -34.19 5.10
N TRP A 393 0.43 -35.43 4.65
CA TRP A 393 0.25 -36.60 5.51
C TRP A 393 1.31 -37.68 5.31
N ASP A 394 1.51 -38.43 6.38
CA ASP A 394 2.38 -39.60 6.48
C ASP A 394 1.70 -40.68 7.34
N TYR A 395 2.22 -41.90 7.31
CA TYR A 395 1.77 -43.00 8.15
C TYR A 395 2.23 -42.81 9.60
N HIS A 396 1.35 -43.17 10.55
CA HIS A 396 1.66 -43.16 11.98
C HIS A 396 2.52 -44.35 12.39
#